data_AF-A0A0C3A4E1-F1
#
_entry.id   AF-A0A0C3A4E1-F1
#
_cell.length_a   1.000
_cell.length_b   1.000
_cell.length_c   1.000
_cell.angle_alpha   90.00
_cell.angle_beta   90.00
_cell.angle_gamma   90.00
#
_symmetry.space_group_name_H-M   'P 1'
#
loop_
_entity.id
_entity.type
_entity.pdbx_description
1 polymer ?
#
loop_
_entity_poly.entity_id
_entity_poly.type
_entity_poly.pdbx_seq_one_letter_code
_entity_poly.pdbx_strand_id
1 'polypeptide(L)'
;MGNNIMFGRSASGSSDGQAGALLESVITGLTIAVFVIAAVSVLFGLAAIADAGYVRKTGRKPRISPNVNGLRLIVFSLTAVALVVLLRLMS
;
A
#
# COMPACT_ATOMS: atom_id res chain seq x y z
N MET A 1 3.47 61.24 -21.57
CA MET A 1 4.16 60.17 -22.32
C MET A 1 5.27 59.64 -21.42
N GLY A 2 5.39 58.38 -21.01
CA GLY A 2 4.69 57.16 -21.39
C GLY A 2 4.48 56.25 -20.17
N ASN A 3 3.42 55.44 -20.28
CA ASN A 3 2.96 54.50 -19.28
C ASN A 3 3.55 53.12 -19.65
N ASN A 4 4.68 52.75 -19.05
CA ASN A 4 5.30 51.46 -19.31
C ASN A 4 4.68 50.42 -18.40
N ILE A 5 3.51 49.91 -18.78
CA ILE A 5 2.94 48.73 -18.13
C ILE A 5 3.78 47.53 -18.59
N MET A 6 4.62 47.04 -17.70
CA MET A 6 5.40 45.82 -17.86
C MET A 6 4.47 44.60 -17.72
N PHE A 7 3.55 44.40 -18.68
CA PHE A 7 2.81 43.15 -18.85
C PHE A 7 3.74 42.14 -19.54
N GLY A 8 4.65 41.57 -18.77
CA GLY A 8 5.65 40.63 -19.28
C GLY A 8 6.02 39.51 -18.31
N ARG A 9 5.30 39.34 -17.22
CA ARG A 9 5.39 38.12 -16.40
C ARG A 9 4.14 37.29 -16.65
N SER A 10 4.10 36.61 -17.78
CA SER A 10 3.30 35.41 -17.91
C SER A 10 3.72 34.50 -16.76
N ALA A 11 2.88 34.39 -15.75
CA ALA A 11 2.98 33.37 -14.72
C ALA A 11 2.68 32.02 -15.38
N SER A 12 3.59 31.52 -16.21
CA SER A 12 3.52 30.18 -16.82
C SER A 12 4.27 29.16 -15.97
N GLY A 13 4.28 29.34 -14.65
CA GLY A 13 4.84 28.38 -13.71
C GLY A 13 3.74 27.88 -12.79
N SER A 14 3.28 26.64 -13.01
CA SER A 14 2.87 25.70 -11.94
C SER A 14 1.85 24.63 -12.34
N SER A 15 1.34 24.56 -13.58
CA SER A 15 0.38 23.48 -13.92
C SER A 15 1.02 22.09 -13.83
N ASP A 16 2.24 21.95 -14.36
CA ASP A 16 2.90 20.64 -14.48
C ASP A 16 3.52 20.19 -13.14
N GLY A 17 4.02 21.14 -12.35
CA GLY A 17 4.53 20.89 -11.00
C GLY A 17 3.42 20.55 -9.99
N GLN A 18 2.23 21.15 -10.14
CA GLN A 18 1.09 20.86 -9.28
C GLN A 18 0.43 19.51 -9.63
N ALA A 19 0.30 19.19 -10.92
CA ALA A 19 -0.17 17.87 -11.36
C ALA A 19 0.79 16.75 -10.94
N GLY A 20 2.10 16.97 -11.05
CA GLY A 20 3.13 16.04 -10.56
C GLY A 20 3.06 15.78 -9.05
N ALA A 21 2.92 16.84 -8.25
CA ALA A 21 2.81 16.72 -6.80
C ALA A 21 1.54 15.98 -6.34
N LEU A 22 0.41 16.18 -7.04
CA LEU A 22 -0.83 15.45 -6.76
C LEU A 22 -0.69 13.96 -7.07
N LEU A 23 -0.07 13.60 -8.20
CA LEU A 23 0.18 12.21 -8.57
C LEU A 23 1.12 11.52 -7.57
N GLU A 24 2.20 12.18 -7.16
CA GLU A 24 3.14 11.66 -6.17
C GLU A 24 2.48 11.42 -4.81
N SER A 25 1.62 12.34 -4.38
CA SER A 25 0.81 12.20 -3.16
C SER A 25 -0.12 10.99 -3.23
N VAL A 26 -0.82 10.77 -4.35
CA VAL A 26 -1.72 9.63 -4.52
C VAL A 26 -0.95 8.31 -4.52
N ILE A 27 0.17 8.24 -5.24
CA ILE A 27 1.03 7.04 -5.28
C ILE A 27 1.56 6.71 -3.88
N THR A 28 1.90 7.73 -3.08
CA THR A 28 2.34 7.60 -1.69
C THR A 28 1.24 7.12 -0.76
N GLY A 29 0.05 7.70 -0.85
CA GLY A 29 -1.11 7.21 -0.11
C GLY A 29 -1.43 5.74 -0.43
N LEU A 30 -1.43 5.38 -1.73
CA LEU A 30 -1.69 4.01 -2.17
C LEU A 30 -0.62 3.02 -1.66
N THR A 31 0.64 3.43 -1.70
CA THR A 31 1.77 2.62 -1.21
C THR A 31 1.61 2.32 0.27
N ILE A 32 1.32 3.33 1.09
CA ILE A 32 1.08 3.17 2.53
C ILE A 32 -0.10 2.20 2.77
N ALA A 33 -1.21 2.39 2.04
CA ALA A 33 -2.37 1.52 2.15
C ALA A 33 -2.03 0.04 1.86
N VAL A 34 -1.23 -0.23 0.82
CA VAL A 34 -0.78 -1.60 0.51
C VAL A 34 0.07 -2.17 1.64
N PHE A 35 1.00 -1.41 2.21
CA PHE A 35 1.80 -1.86 3.35
C PHE A 35 0.94 -2.19 4.57
N VAL A 36 -0.05 -1.35 4.88
CA VAL A 36 -0.98 -1.60 6.00
C VAL A 36 -1.80 -2.86 5.77
N ILE A 37 -2.38 -3.03 4.58
CA ILE A 37 -3.15 -4.23 4.22
C ILE A 37 -2.28 -5.48 4.30
N ALA A 38 -1.05 -5.41 3.80
CA ALA A 38 -0.10 -6.53 3.86
C ALA A 38 0.25 -6.89 5.31
N ALA A 39 0.52 -5.91 6.17
CA ALA A 39 0.81 -6.14 7.58
C ALA A 39 -0.35 -6.83 8.30
N VAL A 40 -1.59 -6.33 8.12
CA VAL A 40 -2.79 -6.94 8.71
C VAL A 40 -3.02 -8.36 8.18
N SER A 41 -2.80 -8.58 6.89
CA SER A 41 -2.96 -9.88 6.25
C SER A 41 -1.94 -10.91 6.77
N VAL A 42 -0.70 -10.51 7.03
CA VAL A 42 0.31 -11.37 7.66
C VAL A 42 -0.09 -11.73 9.09
N LEU A 43 -0.53 -10.75 9.89
CA LEU A 43 -1.00 -11.00 11.26
C LEU A 43 -2.18 -11.98 11.28
N PHE A 44 -3.15 -11.78 10.39
CA PHE A 44 -4.29 -12.69 10.25
C PHE A 44 -3.87 -14.09 9.78
N GLY A 45 -2.94 -14.18 8.82
CA GLY A 45 -2.40 -15.45 8.35
C GLY A 45 -1.68 -16.23 9.45
N LEU A 46 -0.90 -15.54 10.29
CA LEU A 46 -0.25 -16.14 11.46
C LEU A 46 -1.27 -16.60 12.50
N ALA A 47 -2.30 -15.80 12.77
CA ALA A 47 -3.38 -16.17 13.68
C ALA A 47 -4.13 -17.43 13.19
N ALA A 48 -4.37 -17.55 11.88
CA ALA A 48 -4.99 -18.73 11.27
C ALA A 48 -4.12 -19.99 11.43
N ILE A 49 -2.81 -19.88 11.22
CA ILE A 49 -1.87 -20.99 11.43
C ILE A 49 -1.84 -21.41 12.91
N ALA A 50 -1.80 -20.44 13.82
CA ALA A 50 -1.79 -20.70 15.26
C ALA A 50 -3.09 -21.37 15.73
N ASP A 51 -4.26 -20.89 15.28
CA ASP A 51 -5.57 -21.50 15.60
C ASP A 51 -5.64 -22.94 15.08
N ALA A 52 -5.20 -23.19 13.85
CA ALA A 52 -5.16 -24.55 13.30
C ALA A 52 -4.25 -25.49 14.10
N GLY A 53 -3.09 -25.01 14.55
CA GLY A 53 -2.18 -25.76 15.42
C GLY A 53 -2.78 -26.03 16.80
N TYR A 54 -3.47 -25.05 17.37
CA TYR A 54 -4.11 -25.15 18.68
C TYR A 54 -5.29 -26.12 18.66
N VAL A 55 -6.11 -26.08 17.61
CA VAL A 55 -7.23 -27.02 17.36
C VAL A 55 -6.71 -28.45 17.26
N ARG A 56 -5.63 -28.68 16.51
CA ARG A 56 -4.99 -30.01 16.39
C ARG A 56 -4.49 -30.54 17.73
N LYS A 57 -3.97 -29.69 18.61
CA LYS A 57 -3.43 -30.09 19.92
C LYS A 57 -4.51 -30.30 20.99
N THR A 58 -5.56 -29.49 20.97
CA THR A 58 -6.55 -29.42 22.06
C THR A 58 -7.91 -30.03 21.70
N GLY A 59 -8.15 -30.35 20.44
CA GLY A 59 -9.46 -30.82 19.95
C GLY A 59 -10.56 -29.75 20.02
N ARG A 60 -10.21 -28.50 20.32
CA ARG A 60 -11.14 -27.37 20.41
C ARG A 60 -11.78 -27.08 19.04
N LYS A 61 -13.01 -26.56 19.02
CA LYS A 61 -13.59 -26.00 17.78
C LYS A 61 -12.72 -24.86 17.21
N PRO A 62 -12.45 -24.87 15.89
CA PRO A 62 -11.71 -23.82 15.22
C PRO A 62 -12.46 -22.49 15.31
N ARG A 63 -11.72 -21.41 15.57
CA ARG A 63 -12.24 -20.04 15.55
C ARG A 63 -12.17 -19.46 14.14
N ILE A 64 -11.16 -19.86 13.37
CA ILE A 64 -10.96 -19.45 11.98
C ILE A 64 -11.36 -20.61 11.07
N SER A 65 -12.05 -20.31 9.96
CA SER A 65 -12.52 -21.33 9.03
C SER A 65 -11.36 -22.21 8.55
N PRO A 66 -11.52 -23.55 8.55
CA PRO A 66 -10.47 -24.47 8.12
C PRO A 66 -10.13 -24.34 6.61
N ASN A 67 -10.95 -23.63 5.84
CA ASN A 67 -10.67 -23.34 4.44
C ASN A 67 -9.68 -22.17 4.26
N VAL A 68 -9.40 -21.41 5.31
CA VAL A 68 -8.45 -20.28 5.26
C VAL A 68 -7.03 -20.81 5.31
N ASN A 69 -6.31 -20.67 4.20
CA ASN A 69 -4.88 -21.01 4.14
C ASN A 69 -4.03 -19.79 4.54
N GLY A 70 -3.71 -19.70 5.83
CA GLY A 70 -2.90 -18.61 6.39
C GLY A 70 -1.51 -18.48 5.76
N LEU A 71 -0.89 -19.59 5.34
CA LEU A 71 0.41 -19.56 4.67
C LEU A 71 0.32 -18.89 3.30
N ARG A 72 -0.68 -19.26 2.48
CA ARG A 72 -0.90 -18.62 1.18
C ARG A 72 -1.17 -17.12 1.33
N LEU A 73 -1.90 -16.72 2.36
CA LEU A 73 -2.16 -15.31 2.64
C LEU A 73 -0.88 -14.54 2.98
N ILE A 74 -0.01 -15.10 3.82
CA ILE A 74 1.29 -14.50 4.17
C ILE A 74 2.15 -14.36 2.91
N VAL A 75 2.30 -15.44 2.13
CA VAL A 75 3.10 -15.41 0.89
C VAL A 75 2.57 -14.37 -0.08
N PHE A 76 1.26 -14.32 -0.31
CA PHE A 76 0.64 -13.30 -1.16
C PHE A 76 0.92 -11.87 -0.68
N SER A 77 0.82 -11.63 0.63
CA SER A 77 1.07 -10.32 1.24
C SER A 77 2.53 -9.88 1.06
N LEU A 78 3.48 -10.80 1.26
CA LEU A 78 4.90 -10.53 1.06
C LEU A 78 5.23 -10.27 -0.41
N THR A 79 4.63 -11.02 -1.33
CA THR A 79 4.78 -10.79 -2.77
C THR A 79 4.25 -9.41 -3.18
N ALA A 80 3.09 -9.00 -2.67
CA ALA A 80 2.53 -7.68 -2.94
C ALA A 80 3.46 -6.55 -2.45
N VAL A 81 4.03 -6.70 -1.25
CA VAL A 81 5.03 -5.76 -0.73
C VAL A 81 6.28 -5.73 -1.61
N ALA A 82 6.81 -6.88 -2.00
CA ALA A 82 7.98 -6.95 -2.87
C ALA A 82 7.75 -6.26 -4.23
N LEU A 83 6.57 -6.46 -4.83
CA LEU A 83 6.18 -5.78 -6.07
C LEU A 83 6.09 -4.27 -5.89
N VAL A 84 5.47 -3.79 -4.81
CA VAL A 84 5.40 -2.35 -4.53
C VAL A 84 6.79 -1.76 -4.31
N VAL A 85 7.67 -2.43 -3.56
CA VAL A 85 9.05 -1.98 -3.36
C VAL A 85 9.80 -1.93 -4.69
N LEU A 86 9.68 -2.96 -5.52
CA LEU A 86 10.32 -3.00 -6.84
C LEU A 86 9.84 -1.83 -7.73
N LEU A 87 8.53 -1.60 -7.78
CA LEU A 87 7.95 -0.47 -8.52
C LEU A 87 8.45 0.88 -8.00
N ARG A 88 8.63 1.02 -6.69
CA ARG A 88 9.18 2.24 -6.08
C ARG A 88 10.66 2.44 -6.34
N LEU A 89 11.44 1.37 -6.53
CA LEU A 89 12.86 1.47 -6.89
C LEU A 89 13.08 1.83 -8.37
N MET A 90 12.10 1.57 -9.23
CA MET A 90 12.15 1.89 -10.66
C MET A 90 11.55 3.26 -11.02
N SER A 91 10.81 3.87 -10.08
CA SER A 91 10.18 5.20 -10.21
C SER A 91 11.09 6.31 -9.73
#